data_AF-A0A7V6YZ38-F1
#
_entry.id   AF-A0A7V6YZ38-F1
#
_cell.length_a   1.000
_cell.length_b   1.000
_cell.length_c   1.000
_cell.angle_alpha   90.00
_cell.angle_beta   90.00
_cell.angle_gamma   90.00
#
_symmetry.space_group_name_H-M   'P 1'
#
loop_
_entity.id
_entity.type
_entity.pdbx_description
1 polymer ?
#
loop_
_entity_poly.entity_id
_entity_poly.type
_entity_poly.pdbx_seq_one_letter_code
_entity_poly.pdbx_strand_id
1 'polypeptide(L)'
;MITSEQLKLYGRRWGATCVANGWRTTAGQLACDEAASAARSDLHRQVWEIGRELAGAGQLGLDDLRRAVTALAAGRFVSTKGLTNQEFSRLLCLIGSGPRYRRPEKRGLLIDPDDLVSMRYWLDPELEEVEQWTWFIEHECEPAYVKRIAADRFGVADWRGLARRDLRQLWLTLHNRPKARR
;
A
#
# COMPACT_ATOMS: atom_id res chain seq x y z
N MET A 1 11.59 0.84 8.32
CA MET A 1 11.39 -0.58 8.67
C MET A 1 10.02 -0.74 9.26
N ILE A 2 9.32 -1.82 8.92
CA ILE A 2 7.97 -2.08 9.42
C ILE A 2 7.96 -2.59 10.86
N THR A 3 6.89 -2.29 11.57
CA THR A 3 6.63 -2.65 12.97
C THR A 3 6.10 -4.08 13.11
N SER A 4 6.16 -4.63 14.32
CA SER A 4 5.58 -5.94 14.64
C SER A 4 4.08 -6.02 14.34
N GLU A 5 3.34 -4.94 14.53
CA GLU A 5 1.91 -4.86 14.20
C GLU A 5 1.66 -4.89 12.69
N GLN A 6 2.51 -4.23 11.90
CA GLN A 6 2.47 -4.32 10.44
C GLN A 6 2.77 -5.75 9.96
N LEU A 7 3.71 -6.46 10.57
CA LEU A 7 3.97 -7.88 10.26
C LEU A 7 2.76 -8.77 10.57
N LYS A 8 2.08 -8.56 11.71
CA LYS A 8 0.84 -9.30 12.05
C LYS A 8 -0.29 -9.00 11.06
N LEU A 9 -0.43 -7.73 10.66
CA LEU A 9 -1.40 -7.34 9.64
C LEU A 9 -1.09 -8.05 8.32
N TYR A 10 0.17 -8.02 7.88
CA TYR A 10 0.63 -8.70 6.67
C TYR A 10 0.31 -10.18 6.68
N GLY A 11 0.64 -10.91 7.75
CA GLY A 11 0.36 -12.35 7.84
C GLY A 11 -1.12 -12.68 7.66
N ARG A 12 -2.01 -11.88 8.28
CA ARG A 12 -3.47 -12.03 8.11
C ARG A 12 -3.93 -11.77 6.67
N ARG A 13 -3.37 -10.74 6.01
CA ARG A 13 -3.74 -10.36 4.64
C ARG A 13 -3.20 -11.33 3.61
N TRP A 14 -1.99 -11.84 3.82
CA TRP A 14 -1.42 -12.91 3.03
C TRP A 14 -2.32 -14.15 3.05
N GLY A 15 -2.74 -14.59 4.25
CA GLY A 15 -3.68 -15.72 4.37
C GLY A 15 -4.98 -15.50 3.60
N ALA A 16 -5.59 -14.32 3.70
CA ALA A 16 -6.79 -13.98 2.93
C ALA A 16 -6.56 -13.99 1.40
N THR A 17 -5.40 -13.48 0.96
CA THR A 17 -5.01 -13.48 -0.47
C THR A 17 -4.82 -14.90 -0.99
N CYS A 18 -4.18 -15.79 -0.21
CA CYS A 18 -4.04 -17.20 -0.56
C CYS A 18 -5.41 -17.87 -0.72
N VAL A 19 -6.32 -17.67 0.24
CA VAL A 19 -7.68 -18.24 0.18
C VAL A 19 -8.44 -17.74 -1.04
N ALA A 20 -8.42 -16.43 -1.32
CA ALA A 20 -9.12 -15.82 -2.45
C ALA A 20 -8.61 -16.30 -3.82
N ASN A 21 -7.35 -16.74 -3.89
CA ASN A 21 -6.73 -17.27 -5.10
C ASN A 21 -6.66 -18.80 -5.14
N GLY A 22 -7.18 -19.49 -4.12
CA GLY A 22 -7.06 -20.94 -4.01
C GLY A 22 -5.61 -21.44 -3.88
N TRP A 23 -4.68 -20.57 -3.47
CA TRP A 23 -3.28 -20.95 -3.26
C TRP A 23 -3.14 -21.70 -1.93
N ARG A 24 -2.70 -22.94 -2.00
CA ARG A 24 -2.52 -23.80 -0.82
C ARG A 24 -1.26 -24.63 -0.96
N THR A 25 -0.70 -25.06 0.16
CA THR A 25 0.40 -26.03 0.17
C THR A 25 -0.17 -27.44 0.24
N THR A 26 0.28 -28.33 -0.63
CA THR A 26 0.02 -29.78 -0.58
C THR A 26 1.35 -30.50 -0.73
N ALA A 27 1.72 -31.35 0.24
CA ALA A 27 3.01 -32.06 0.27
C ALA A 27 4.24 -31.13 0.09
N GLY A 28 4.20 -29.91 0.63
CA GLY A 28 5.28 -28.92 0.50
C GLY A 28 5.29 -28.14 -0.82
N GLN A 29 4.39 -28.46 -1.75
CA GLN A 29 4.29 -27.81 -3.06
C GLN A 29 3.09 -26.86 -3.11
N LEU A 30 3.17 -25.84 -3.97
CA LEU A 30 2.00 -25.04 -4.30
C LEU A 30 0.99 -25.88 -5.10
N ALA A 31 -0.25 -25.94 -4.62
CA ALA A 31 -1.36 -26.53 -5.32
C ALA A 31 -2.40 -25.44 -5.65
N CYS A 32 -2.53 -25.11 -6.93
CA CYS A 32 -3.56 -24.23 -7.49
C CYS A 32 -3.69 -24.46 -8.99
N ASP A 33 -4.72 -23.90 -9.60
CA ASP A 33 -4.80 -23.77 -11.05
C ASP A 33 -3.90 -22.61 -11.51
N GLU A 34 -2.65 -22.95 -11.88
CA GLU A 34 -1.65 -21.96 -12.30
C GLU A 34 -2.08 -21.20 -13.55
N ALA A 35 -2.68 -21.88 -14.54
CA ALA A 35 -3.10 -21.25 -15.78
C ALA A 35 -4.22 -20.23 -15.52
N ALA A 36 -5.22 -20.60 -14.73
CA ALA A 36 -6.29 -19.69 -14.35
C ALA A 36 -5.76 -18.53 -13.47
N SER A 37 -4.84 -18.80 -12.55
CA SER A 37 -4.29 -17.79 -11.65
C SER A 37 -3.43 -16.77 -12.40
N ALA A 38 -2.52 -17.22 -13.28
CA ALA A 38 -1.65 -16.35 -14.06
C ALA A 38 -2.40 -15.55 -15.14
N ALA A 39 -3.50 -16.10 -15.67
CA ALA A 39 -4.34 -15.40 -16.65
C ALA A 39 -5.24 -14.32 -16.04
N ARG A 40 -5.37 -14.26 -14.70
CA ARG A 40 -6.33 -13.38 -14.02
C ARG A 40 -6.01 -11.89 -14.16
N SER A 41 -4.72 -11.53 -14.20
CA SER A 41 -4.25 -10.15 -14.45
C SER A 41 -2.75 -10.11 -14.72
N ASP A 42 -2.25 -8.99 -15.25
CA ASP A 42 -0.81 -8.79 -15.44
C ASP A 42 -0.02 -8.83 -14.13
N LEU A 43 -0.61 -8.39 -13.00
CA LEU A 43 0.03 -8.47 -11.69
C LEU A 43 0.17 -9.91 -11.21
N HIS A 44 -0.82 -10.76 -11.48
CA HIS A 44 -0.69 -12.18 -11.18
C HIS A 44 0.43 -12.80 -12.02
N ARG A 45 0.46 -12.53 -13.32
CA ARG A 45 1.52 -13.01 -14.22
C ARG A 45 2.91 -12.65 -13.70
N GLN A 46 3.13 -11.39 -13.33
CA GLN A 46 4.40 -10.91 -12.76
C GLN A 46 4.76 -11.62 -11.45
N VAL A 47 3.79 -11.82 -10.55
CA VAL A 47 4.01 -12.58 -9.30
C VAL A 47 4.44 -14.01 -9.59
N TRP A 48 3.83 -14.67 -10.59
CA TRP A 48 4.19 -16.02 -11.00
C TRP A 48 5.57 -16.09 -11.63
N GLU A 49 5.92 -15.15 -12.51
CA GLU A 49 7.24 -15.05 -13.13
C GLU A 49 8.35 -14.90 -12.08
N ILE A 50 8.22 -13.90 -11.19
CA ILE A 50 9.17 -13.68 -10.10
C ILE A 50 9.22 -14.88 -9.15
N GLY A 51 8.07 -15.51 -8.86
CA GLY A 51 8.00 -16.69 -8.01
C GLY A 51 8.80 -17.86 -8.59
N ARG A 52 8.63 -18.13 -9.89
CA ARG A 52 9.36 -19.19 -10.60
C ARG A 52 10.86 -18.91 -10.64
N GLU A 53 11.27 -17.66 -10.86
CA GLU A 53 12.67 -17.26 -10.77
C GLU A 53 13.25 -17.53 -9.38
N LEU A 54 12.50 -17.24 -8.31
CA LEU A 54 12.91 -17.49 -6.93
C LEU A 54 13.00 -18.98 -6.58
N ALA A 55 12.13 -19.81 -7.14
CA ALA A 55 12.17 -21.26 -6.98
C ALA A 55 13.33 -21.91 -7.77
N GLY A 56 13.79 -21.28 -8.86
CA GLY A 56 14.85 -21.78 -9.72
C GLY A 56 14.45 -23.10 -10.40
N ALA A 57 15.29 -24.13 -10.26
CA ALA A 57 14.99 -25.48 -10.74
C ALA A 57 14.05 -26.28 -9.81
N GLY A 58 13.74 -25.72 -8.64
CA GLY A 58 12.84 -26.33 -7.67
C GLY A 58 11.36 -26.15 -8.05
N GLN A 59 10.49 -26.73 -7.24
CA GLN A 59 9.06 -26.53 -7.37
C GLN A 59 8.66 -25.24 -6.65
N LEU A 60 7.77 -24.49 -7.28
CA LEU A 60 7.23 -23.26 -6.71
C LEU A 60 6.44 -23.55 -5.42
N GLY A 61 6.81 -22.89 -4.33
CA GLY A 61 6.10 -22.92 -3.07
C GLY A 61 5.28 -21.66 -2.79
N LEU A 62 4.43 -21.72 -1.76
CA LEU A 62 3.72 -20.55 -1.24
C LEU A 62 4.69 -19.46 -0.73
N ASP A 63 5.85 -19.85 -0.19
CA ASP A 63 6.83 -18.88 0.29
C ASP A 63 7.49 -18.11 -0.85
N ASP A 64 7.69 -18.76 -2.01
CA ASP A 64 8.23 -18.11 -3.20
C ASP A 64 7.25 -17.09 -3.75
N LEU A 65 5.95 -17.44 -3.83
CA LEU A 65 4.90 -16.47 -4.18
C LEU A 65 4.85 -15.31 -3.18
N ARG A 66 4.97 -15.60 -1.89
CA ARG A 66 4.99 -14.58 -0.83
C ARG A 66 6.16 -13.61 -1.00
N ARG A 67 7.34 -14.14 -1.33
CA ARG A 67 8.55 -13.36 -1.63
C ARG A 67 8.40 -12.60 -2.95
N ALA A 68 7.78 -13.19 -3.96
CA ALA A 68 7.51 -12.55 -5.25
C ALA A 68 6.59 -11.34 -5.13
N VAL A 69 5.49 -11.45 -4.39
CA VAL A 69 4.59 -10.32 -4.10
C VAL A 69 5.33 -9.21 -3.35
N THR A 70 6.20 -9.59 -2.40
CA THR A 70 7.03 -8.62 -1.66
C THR A 70 8.02 -7.91 -2.59
N ALA A 71 8.68 -8.66 -3.48
CA ALA A 71 9.64 -8.12 -4.44
C ALA A 71 8.96 -7.20 -5.46
N LEU A 72 7.79 -7.59 -5.97
CA LEU A 72 6.98 -6.80 -6.88
C LEU A 72 6.54 -5.46 -6.24
N ALA A 73 6.08 -5.50 -4.99
CA ALA A 73 5.69 -4.29 -4.28
C ALA A 73 6.85 -3.32 -4.03
N ALA A 74 8.05 -3.86 -3.74
CA ALA A 74 9.24 -3.08 -3.44
C ALA A 74 10.04 -2.68 -4.69
N GLY A 75 9.81 -3.32 -5.84
CA GLY A 75 10.64 -3.19 -7.05
C GLY A 75 12.06 -3.78 -6.89
N ARG A 76 12.29 -4.60 -5.87
CA ARG A 76 13.59 -5.20 -5.53
C ARG A 76 13.43 -6.40 -4.61
N PHE A 77 14.40 -7.31 -4.61
CA PHE A 77 14.42 -8.45 -3.68
C PHE A 77 14.74 -7.98 -2.26
N VAL A 78 13.77 -8.07 -1.36
CA VAL A 78 13.90 -7.68 0.05
C VAL A 78 13.03 -8.58 0.92
N SER A 79 13.45 -8.80 2.16
CA SER A 79 12.58 -9.45 3.14
C SER A 79 11.45 -8.52 3.55
N THR A 80 10.29 -9.06 3.94
CA THR A 80 9.16 -8.25 4.42
C THR A 80 9.56 -7.31 5.58
N LYS A 81 10.49 -7.74 6.46
CA LYS A 81 11.01 -6.93 7.57
C LYS A 81 11.83 -5.72 7.11
N GLY A 82 12.46 -5.82 5.94
CA GLY A 82 13.28 -4.77 5.33
C GLY A 82 12.51 -3.72 4.54
N LEU A 83 11.18 -3.80 4.51
CA LEU A 83 10.35 -2.83 3.81
C LEU A 83 10.35 -1.47 4.52
N THR A 84 10.35 -0.41 3.73
CA THR A 84 9.95 0.94 4.15
C THR A 84 8.43 1.00 4.33
N ASN A 85 7.93 2.06 4.97
CA ASN A 85 6.48 2.23 5.12
C ASN A 85 5.79 2.37 3.76
N GLN A 86 6.41 3.07 2.81
CA GLN A 86 5.87 3.25 1.47
C GLN A 86 5.81 1.91 0.71
N GLU A 87 6.89 1.12 0.74
CA GLU A 87 6.90 -0.22 0.11
C GLU A 87 5.86 -1.14 0.78
N PHE A 88 5.66 -1.03 2.09
CA PHE A 88 4.62 -1.77 2.81
C PHE A 88 3.20 -1.33 2.42
N SER A 89 2.95 -0.04 2.24
CA SER A 89 1.67 0.46 1.70
C SER A 89 1.40 -0.08 0.30
N ARG A 90 2.40 -0.10 -0.59
CA ARG A 90 2.28 -0.70 -1.92
C ARG A 90 1.97 -2.20 -1.84
N LEU A 91 2.62 -2.91 -0.93
CA LEU A 91 2.34 -4.32 -0.66
C LEU A 91 0.87 -4.52 -0.25
N LEU A 92 0.33 -3.66 0.61
CA LEU A 92 -1.09 -3.69 0.99
C LEU A 92 -2.06 -3.32 -0.15
N CYS A 93 -1.61 -2.67 -1.22
CA CYS A 93 -2.43 -2.50 -2.43
C CYS A 93 -2.54 -3.81 -3.22
N LEU A 94 -1.51 -4.67 -3.18
CA LEU A 94 -1.57 -6.00 -3.81
C LEU A 94 -2.42 -6.97 -3.01
N ILE A 95 -2.20 -7.07 -1.70
CA ILE A 95 -2.82 -8.10 -0.83
C ILE A 95 -4.02 -7.60 0.00
N GLY A 96 -4.40 -6.34 -0.22
CA GLY A 96 -5.52 -5.69 0.46
C GLY A 96 -5.14 -5.02 1.78
N SER A 97 -5.89 -3.98 2.12
CA SER A 97 -5.76 -3.22 3.37
C SER A 97 -7.13 -3.09 4.00
N GLY A 98 -7.36 -3.85 5.08
CA GLY A 98 -8.63 -3.74 5.81
C GLY A 98 -8.77 -2.45 6.64
N PRO A 99 -9.68 -2.43 7.63
CA PRO A 99 -10.66 -1.37 7.87
C PRO A 99 -10.14 -0.07 8.52
N ARG A 100 -8.84 0.25 8.42
CA ARG A 100 -8.28 1.42 9.13
C ARG A 100 -8.60 2.77 8.50
N TYR A 101 -9.22 2.79 7.32
CA TYR A 101 -9.82 4.00 6.77
C TYR A 101 -11.30 3.73 6.52
N ARG A 102 -12.18 4.63 6.99
CA ARG A 102 -13.65 4.63 6.80
C ARG A 102 -14.02 4.77 5.32
N ARG A 103 -13.61 3.82 4.49
CA ARG A 103 -13.84 3.75 3.04
C ARG A 103 -14.03 2.27 2.65
N PRO A 104 -14.69 2.00 1.50
CA PRO A 104 -14.93 0.63 1.03
C PRO A 104 -13.64 -0.19 1.06
N GLU A 105 -13.79 -1.44 1.51
CA GLU A 105 -12.67 -2.34 1.82
C GLU A 105 -11.73 -2.49 0.63
N LYS A 106 -10.45 -2.10 0.76
CA LYS A 106 -9.42 -2.43 -0.23
C LYS A 106 -9.22 -3.94 -0.21
N ARG A 107 -9.79 -4.63 -1.20
CA ARG A 107 -9.65 -6.08 -1.36
C ARG A 107 -8.25 -6.45 -1.81
N GLY A 108 -7.60 -5.54 -2.53
CA GLY A 108 -6.26 -5.73 -3.05
C GLY A 108 -6.28 -6.33 -4.45
N LEU A 109 -5.33 -5.90 -5.27
CA LEU A 109 -5.29 -6.20 -6.70
C LEU A 109 -5.08 -7.68 -7.03
N LEU A 110 -4.54 -8.46 -6.08
CA LEU A 110 -4.44 -9.91 -6.23
C LEU A 110 -5.73 -10.64 -5.87
N ILE A 111 -6.68 -9.99 -5.20
CA ILE A 111 -7.99 -10.58 -4.89
C ILE A 111 -9.02 -10.11 -5.92
N ASP A 112 -9.00 -8.82 -6.23
CA ASP A 112 -9.93 -8.12 -7.10
C ASP A 112 -9.11 -7.17 -8.01
N PRO A 113 -8.75 -7.60 -9.23
CA PRO A 113 -7.97 -6.78 -10.16
C PRO A 113 -8.64 -5.46 -10.53
N ASP A 114 -9.96 -5.39 -10.42
CA ASP A 114 -10.78 -4.21 -10.72
C ASP A 114 -11.02 -3.32 -9.48
N ASP A 115 -10.33 -3.57 -8.36
CA ASP A 115 -10.36 -2.71 -7.17
C ASP A 115 -9.74 -1.34 -7.51
N LEU A 116 -10.60 -0.43 -8.00
CA LEU A 116 -10.25 0.93 -8.43
C LEU A 116 -9.52 1.69 -7.33
N VAL A 117 -9.84 1.43 -6.06
CA VAL A 117 -9.18 2.08 -4.92
C VAL A 117 -7.74 1.61 -4.85
N SER A 118 -7.50 0.30 -4.82
CA SER A 118 -6.13 -0.24 -4.78
C SER A 118 -5.34 0.09 -6.05
N MET A 119 -5.97 0.09 -7.22
CA MET A 119 -5.33 0.43 -8.50
C MET A 119 -4.87 1.89 -8.51
N ARG A 120 -5.69 2.81 -7.98
CA ARG A 120 -5.35 4.23 -7.89
C ARG A 120 -4.08 4.46 -7.04
N TYR A 121 -3.94 3.80 -5.89
CA TYR A 121 -2.71 3.91 -5.08
C TYR A 121 -1.51 3.14 -5.65
N TRP A 122 -1.77 2.09 -6.44
CA TRP A 122 -0.71 1.35 -7.13
C TRP A 122 -0.05 2.20 -8.22
N LEU A 123 -0.86 2.93 -8.99
CA LEU A 123 -0.41 3.83 -10.05
C LEU A 123 0.18 5.14 -9.51
N ASP A 124 -0.38 5.65 -8.41
CA ASP A 124 0.12 6.84 -7.73
C ASP A 124 0.37 6.56 -6.23
N PRO A 125 1.59 6.10 -5.88
CA PRO A 125 1.98 5.82 -4.50
C PRO A 125 2.01 7.06 -3.59
N GLU A 126 2.12 8.25 -4.18
CA GLU A 126 2.28 9.51 -3.44
C GLU A 126 0.93 10.07 -2.99
N LEU A 127 -0.14 9.62 -3.62
CA LEU A 127 -1.51 9.99 -3.31
C LEU A 127 -1.94 9.64 -1.89
N GLU A 128 -1.47 8.52 -1.34
CA GLU A 128 -1.77 8.16 0.06
C GLU A 128 -1.21 9.20 1.03
N GLU A 129 0.01 9.68 0.78
CA GLU A 129 0.61 10.72 1.60
C GLU A 129 -0.17 12.03 1.51
N VAL A 130 -0.58 12.42 0.29
CA VAL A 130 -1.39 13.62 0.05
C VAL A 130 -2.73 13.54 0.78
N GLU A 131 -3.43 12.41 0.71
CA GLU A 131 -4.69 12.21 1.42
C GLU A 131 -4.50 12.22 2.95
N GLN A 132 -3.41 11.65 3.46
CA GLN A 132 -3.08 11.70 4.89
C GLN A 132 -2.81 13.13 5.36
N TRP A 133 -2.03 13.92 4.60
CA TRP A 133 -1.77 15.32 4.93
C TRP A 133 -3.05 16.14 4.90
N THR A 134 -3.85 15.97 3.84
CA THR A 134 -5.13 16.64 3.67
C THR A 134 -6.06 16.32 4.84
N TRP A 135 -6.21 15.04 5.18
CA TRP A 135 -7.05 14.61 6.30
C TRP A 135 -6.59 15.25 7.62
N PHE A 136 -5.29 15.22 7.92
CA PHE A 136 -4.73 15.83 9.13
C PHE A 136 -5.04 17.34 9.18
N ILE A 137 -4.81 18.06 8.09
CA ILE A 137 -5.07 19.51 8.03
C ILE A 137 -6.57 19.80 8.21
N GLU A 138 -7.46 18.98 7.65
CA GLU A 138 -8.91 19.18 7.73
C GLU A 138 -9.49 18.87 9.11
N HIS A 139 -9.00 17.81 9.75
CA HIS A 139 -9.64 17.24 10.94
C HIS A 139 -8.93 17.65 12.23
N GLU A 140 -7.61 17.79 12.20
CA GLU A 140 -6.80 18.05 13.41
C GLU A 140 -6.45 19.53 13.58
N CYS A 141 -6.52 20.33 12.50
CA CYS A 141 -6.04 21.72 12.52
C CYS A 141 -7.18 22.75 12.50
N GLU A 142 -7.00 23.88 13.18
CA GLU A 142 -7.98 24.98 13.23
C GLU A 142 -8.06 25.71 11.87
N PRO A 143 -9.22 25.78 11.18
CA PRO A 143 -9.30 26.24 9.79
C PRO A 143 -8.80 27.68 9.57
N ALA A 144 -9.10 28.59 10.50
CA ALA A 144 -8.65 29.97 10.41
C ALA A 144 -7.12 30.08 10.50
N TYR A 145 -6.51 29.26 11.36
CA TYR A 145 -5.06 29.20 11.51
C TYR A 145 -4.39 28.64 10.25
N VAL A 146 -4.95 27.56 9.68
CA VAL A 146 -4.45 26.97 8.43
C VAL A 146 -4.47 27.99 7.30
N LYS A 147 -5.60 28.69 7.08
CA LYS A 147 -5.73 29.72 6.04
C LYS A 147 -4.69 30.83 6.19
N ARG A 148 -4.44 31.30 7.42
CA ARG A 148 -3.41 32.30 7.69
C ARG A 148 -2.01 31.80 7.32
N ILE A 149 -1.63 30.61 7.79
CA ILE A 149 -0.31 30.05 7.46
C ILE A 149 -0.17 29.81 5.95
N ALA A 150 -1.24 29.38 5.28
CA ALA A 150 -1.22 29.18 3.84
C ALA A 150 -1.00 30.51 3.10
N ALA A 151 -1.72 31.58 3.50
CA ALA A 151 -1.59 32.90 2.92
C ALA A 151 -0.19 33.48 3.17
N ASP A 152 0.31 33.41 4.41
CA ASP A 152 1.61 33.97 4.79
C ASP A 152 2.78 33.30 4.06
N ARG A 153 2.72 31.97 3.88
CA ARG A 153 3.86 31.18 3.39
C ARG A 153 3.82 30.90 1.89
N PHE A 154 2.64 30.74 1.32
CA PHE A 154 2.47 30.33 -0.08
C PHE A 154 1.69 31.36 -0.90
N GLY A 155 1.26 32.47 -0.30
CA GLY A 155 0.49 33.52 -0.99
C GLY A 155 -0.93 33.11 -1.35
N VAL A 156 -1.45 31.98 -0.84
CA VAL A 156 -2.79 31.47 -1.15
C VAL A 156 -3.58 31.18 0.12
N ALA A 157 -4.83 31.67 0.19
CA ALA A 157 -5.72 31.37 1.32
C ALA A 157 -6.35 29.97 1.20
N ASP A 158 -6.56 29.49 -0.03
CA ASP A 158 -7.05 28.12 -0.28
C ASP A 158 -5.87 27.16 -0.42
N TRP A 159 -5.62 26.42 0.65
CA TRP A 159 -4.53 25.46 0.72
C TRP A 159 -4.79 24.17 -0.08
N ARG A 160 -6.05 23.89 -0.47
CA ARG A 160 -6.39 22.64 -1.18
C ARG A 160 -5.85 22.58 -2.59
N GLY A 161 -5.60 23.75 -3.21
CA GLY A 161 -4.97 23.86 -4.52
C GLY A 161 -3.44 23.79 -4.49
N LEU A 162 -2.82 23.63 -3.32
CA LEU A 162 -1.36 23.59 -3.23
C LEU A 162 -0.78 22.38 -3.97
N ALA A 163 0.31 22.61 -4.68
CA ALA A 163 1.13 21.54 -5.21
C ALA A 163 1.63 20.65 -4.08
N ARG A 164 1.85 19.36 -4.36
CA ARG A 164 2.24 18.34 -3.37
C ARG A 164 3.41 18.77 -2.48
N ARG A 165 4.45 19.38 -3.07
CA ARG A 165 5.62 19.88 -2.32
C ARG A 165 5.21 20.91 -1.26
N ASP A 166 4.34 21.84 -1.62
CA ASP A 166 3.91 22.93 -0.74
C ASP A 166 2.91 22.43 0.30
N LEU A 167 2.02 21.51 -0.09
CA LEU A 167 1.12 20.83 0.85
C LEU A 167 1.91 20.07 1.92
N ARG A 168 2.99 19.37 1.55
CA ARG A 168 3.89 18.71 2.50
C ARG A 168 4.52 19.71 3.47
N GLN A 169 4.99 20.85 2.96
CA GLN A 169 5.57 21.90 3.80
C GLN A 169 4.55 22.52 4.74
N LEU A 170 3.32 22.74 4.28
CA LEU A 170 2.21 23.21 5.10
C LEU A 170 1.92 22.21 6.22
N TRP A 171 1.76 20.93 5.87
CA TRP A 171 1.54 19.84 6.83
C TRP A 171 2.65 19.80 7.89
N LEU A 172 3.94 19.79 7.49
CA LEU A 172 5.07 19.81 8.42
C LEU A 172 5.02 21.03 9.37
N THR A 173 4.62 22.19 8.86
CA THR A 173 4.52 23.43 9.65
C THR A 173 3.42 23.33 10.69
N LEU A 174 2.25 22.83 10.31
CA LEU A 174 1.10 22.69 11.20
C LEU A 174 1.33 21.58 12.23
N HIS A 175 1.86 20.44 11.79
CA HIS A 175 2.12 19.29 12.65
C HIS A 175 3.07 19.61 13.81
N ASN A 176 4.09 20.44 13.56
CA ASN A 176 5.08 20.84 14.55
C ASN A 176 4.66 22.04 15.42
N ARG A 177 3.45 22.59 15.23
CA ARG A 177 2.97 23.76 15.98
C ARG A 177 1.78 23.39 16.86
N PRO A 178 1.92 23.39 18.20
CA PRO A 178 0.80 23.12 19.10
C PRO A 178 -0.40 24.05 18.87
N LYS A 179 -0.15 25.32 18.57
CA LYS A 179 -1.18 26.34 18.26
C LYS A 179 -2.00 26.05 16.99
N ALA A 180 -1.58 25.08 16.17
CA ALA A 180 -2.32 24.70 14.97
C ALA A 180 -3.43 23.69 15.27
N ARG A 181 -3.33 22.94 16.38
CA ARG A 181 -4.29 21.89 16.74
C ARG A 181 -5.58 22.47 17.31
N ARG A 182 -6.71 21.78 17.04
CA ARG A 182 -8.00 22.03 17.70
C ARG A 182 -8.03 21.46 19.11
#